data_AF-A0A5D0S9I6-F1
#
_entry.id   AF-A0A5D0S9I6-F1
#
_cell.length_a   1.000
_cell.length_b   1.000
_cell.length_c   1.000
_cell.angle_alpha   90.00
_cell.angle_beta   90.00
_cell.angle_gamma   90.00
#
_symmetry.space_group_name_H-M   'P 1'
#
loop_
_entity.id
_entity.type
_entity.pdbx_description
1 polymer ?
#
loop_
_entity_poly.entity_id
_entity_poly.type
_entity_poly.pdbx_seq_one_letter_code
_entity_poly.pdbx_strand_id
1 'polypeptide(L)'
;MAVIGLCSWSDGKGWSRLVDIVDPDDRTHRLLLDESLFNGSLAALLRPLGGSGVQIATGAAGAEARGRLVDLLCAWRPQEKFVRVSRTGWVDDDFDTFAPADGTVIGRKKAFLDRETGIIGEMTQVSGSLGDWQEM
;
A
#
# COMPACT_ATOMS: atom_id res chain seq x y z
N MET A 1 4.82 12.62 1.12
CA MET A 1 3.66 11.70 1.12
C MET A 1 2.81 11.97 -0.11
N ALA A 2 2.29 10.93 -0.78
CA ALA A 2 1.36 11.05 -1.90
C ALA A 2 0.41 9.85 -1.98
N VAL A 3 -0.84 10.06 -2.42
CA VAL A 3 -1.71 8.95 -2.85
C VAL A 3 -1.32 8.58 -4.28
N ILE A 4 -0.81 7.36 -4.45
CA ILE A 4 -0.24 6.89 -5.72
C ILE A 4 -1.21 6.06 -6.55
N GLY A 5 -2.30 5.56 -5.97
CA GLY A 5 -3.23 4.68 -6.66
C GLY A 5 -4.50 4.37 -5.88
N LEU A 6 -5.49 3.82 -6.59
CA LEU A 6 -6.62 3.13 -6.00
C LEU A 6 -6.42 1.63 -6.12
N CYS A 7 -6.81 0.88 -5.10
CA CYS A 7 -6.80 -0.58 -5.09
C CYS A 7 -8.23 -1.10 -4.90
N SER A 8 -8.57 -2.20 -5.56
CA SER A 8 -9.77 -2.99 -5.29
C SER A 8 -9.49 -4.47 -5.53
N TRP A 9 -10.29 -5.35 -4.95
CA TRP A 9 -10.28 -6.77 -5.33
C TRP A 9 -10.73 -6.96 -6.78
N SER A 10 -10.46 -8.14 -7.35
CA SER A 10 -10.88 -8.50 -8.71
C SER A 10 -12.41 -8.50 -8.90
N ASP A 11 -13.17 -8.68 -7.81
CA ASP A 11 -14.64 -8.58 -7.82
C ASP A 11 -15.17 -7.12 -7.78
N GLY A 12 -14.27 -6.14 -7.79
CA GLY A 12 -14.60 -4.70 -7.78
C GLY A 12 -14.97 -4.14 -6.41
N LYS A 13 -14.79 -4.90 -5.31
CA LYS A 13 -15.05 -4.45 -3.94
C LYS A 13 -13.76 -4.15 -3.17
N GLY A 14 -13.91 -3.73 -1.91
CA GLY A 14 -12.79 -3.49 -1.00
C GLY A 14 -11.88 -2.37 -1.49
N TRP A 15 -12.47 -1.23 -1.84
CA TRP A 15 -11.74 -0.07 -2.32
C TRP A 15 -10.82 0.49 -1.22
N SER A 16 -9.59 0.75 -1.61
CA SER A 16 -8.55 1.31 -0.75
C SER A 16 -7.69 2.30 -1.54
N ARG A 17 -7.02 3.21 -0.84
CA ARG A 17 -6.04 4.12 -1.41
C ARG A 17 -4.64 3.62 -1.07
N LEU A 18 -3.77 3.60 -2.07
CA LEU A 18 -2.36 3.29 -1.91
C LEU A 18 -1.60 4.59 -1.67
N VAL A 19 -0.92 4.70 -0.54
CA VAL A 19 -0.26 5.93 -0.08
C VAL A 19 1.20 5.66 0.20
N ASP A 20 2.08 6.44 -0.43
CA ASP A 20 3.51 6.44 -0.12
C ASP A 20 3.82 7.57 0.87
N ILE A 21 4.48 7.22 1.97
CA ILE A 21 4.94 8.12 3.03
C ILE A 21 6.46 8.03 3.07
N VAL A 22 7.14 9.17 3.08
CA VAL A 22 8.57 9.23 3.35
C VAL A 22 8.73 9.63 4.81
N ASP A 23 9.39 8.79 5.59
CA ASP A 23 9.64 9.05 7.01
C ASP A 23 10.84 10.00 7.21
N PRO A 24 11.14 10.44 8.45
CA PRO A 24 12.29 11.30 8.71
C PRO A 24 13.67 10.68 8.37
N ASP A 25 13.75 9.36 8.22
CA ASP A 25 14.96 8.62 7.85
C ASP A 25 15.04 8.36 6.33
N ASP A 26 14.23 9.05 5.53
CA ASP A 26 14.10 8.94 4.07
C ASP A 26 13.66 7.55 3.57
N ARG A 27 13.01 6.77 4.44
CA ARG A 27 12.44 5.47 4.06
C ARG A 27 11.02 5.65 3.56
N THR A 28 10.72 5.00 2.43
CA THR A 28 9.37 4.98 1.87
C THR A 28 8.55 3.85 2.47
N HIS A 29 7.48 4.21 3.17
CA HIS A 29 6.44 3.32 3.65
C HIS A 29 5.25 3.37 2.70
N ARG A 30 4.85 2.21 2.19
CA ARG A 30 3.66 2.09 1.32
C ARG A 30 2.52 1.49 2.12
N LEU A 31 1.47 2.28 2.30
CA LEU A 31 0.28 1.92 3.07
C LEU A 31 -0.92 1.71 2.16
N LEU A 32 -1.73 0.72 2.53
CA LEU A 32 -3.04 0.49 1.94
C LEU A 32 -4.11 0.95 2.92
N LEU A 33 -4.80 2.04 2.60
CA LEU A 33 -5.81 2.65 3.47
C LEU A 33 -7.20 2.37 2.92
N ASP A 34 -7.98 1.54 3.62
CA ASP A 34 -9.35 1.24 3.20
C ASP A 34 -10.22 2.50 3.12
N GLU A 35 -11.08 2.58 2.10
CA GLU A 35 -11.95 3.75 1.89
C GLU A 35 -12.93 3.97 3.07
N SER A 36 -13.19 2.92 3.86
CA SER A 36 -13.95 3.01 5.11
C SER A 36 -13.28 3.91 6.15
N LEU A 37 -11.95 4.03 6.15
CA LEU A 37 -11.21 4.92 7.05
C LEU A 37 -11.48 6.40 6.74
N PHE A 38 -11.70 6.73 5.47
CA PHE A 38 -11.98 8.11 5.01
C PHE A 38 -13.39 8.58 5.36
N ASN A 39 -14.31 7.64 5.56
CA ASN A 39 -15.68 7.90 6.02
C ASN A 39 -15.85 7.69 7.53
N GLY A 40 -14.78 7.31 8.23
CA GLY A 40 -14.78 6.98 9.65
C GLY A 40 -14.23 8.09 10.53
N SER A 41 -13.65 7.71 11.68
CA SER A 41 -13.04 8.68 12.59
C SER A 41 -11.67 9.14 12.10
N LEU A 42 -11.39 10.44 12.27
CA LEU A 42 -10.08 11.02 12.01
C LEU A 42 -8.94 10.28 12.72
N ALA A 43 -9.16 9.83 13.96
CA ALA A 43 -8.17 9.08 14.71
C ALA A 43 -7.84 7.71 14.07
N ALA A 44 -8.83 7.05 13.47
CA ALA A 44 -8.62 5.77 12.79
C ALA A 44 -7.78 5.93 11.52
N LEU A 45 -8.02 6.99 10.74
CA LEU A 45 -7.24 7.29 9.53
C LEU A 45 -5.81 7.76 9.86
N LEU A 46 -5.63 8.55 10.93
CA LEU A 46 -4.31 9.08 11.29
C LEU A 46 -3.40 8.06 11.97
N ARG A 47 -3.96 7.05 12.65
CA ARG A 47 -3.18 6.02 13.35
C ARG A 47 -2.15 5.32 12.45
N PRO A 48 -2.50 4.76 11.27
CA PRO A 48 -1.52 4.12 10.39
C PRO A 48 -0.49 5.13 9.86
N LEU A 49 -0.88 6.37 9.57
CA LEU A 49 0.05 7.42 9.12
C LEU A 49 1.11 7.74 10.18
N GLY A 50 0.70 7.84 11.44
CA GLY A 50 1.60 8.06 12.57
C GLY A 50 2.56 6.88 12.78
N GLY A 51 2.08 5.64 12.56
CA GLY A 51 2.92 4.44 12.58
C GLY A 51 4.02 4.42 11.51
N SER A 52 3.83 5.17 10.42
CA SER A 52 4.79 5.31 9.31
C SER A 52 5.63 6.60 9.35
N GLY A 53 5.69 7.28 10.50
CA GLY A 53 6.57 8.43 10.70
C GLY A 53 5.95 9.79 10.39
N VAL A 54 4.66 9.88 10.07
CA VAL A 54 3.97 11.19 9.94
C VAL A 54 3.83 11.83 11.32
N GLN A 55 4.45 13.00 11.50
CA GLN A 55 4.37 13.78 12.73
C GLN A 55 3.44 14.99 12.53
N ILE A 56 2.49 15.15 13.44
CA ILE A 56 1.58 16.30 13.46
C ILE A 56 1.70 16.96 14.84
N ALA A 57 1.83 18.29 14.86
CA ALA A 57 1.91 19.06 16.10
C ALA A 57 0.70 18.80 17.01
N THR A 58 0.86 19.07 18.31
CA THR A 58 -0.21 18.98 19.31
C THR A 58 -0.90 20.34 19.52
N GLY A 59 -2.01 20.37 20.27
CA GLY A 59 -2.76 21.58 20.54
C GLY A 59 -3.65 22.05 19.38
N ALA A 60 -4.10 23.31 19.43
CA ALA A 60 -5.09 23.85 18.48
C ALA A 60 -4.59 23.84 17.02
N ALA A 61 -3.33 24.25 16.79
CA ALA A 61 -2.71 24.18 15.47
C ALA A 61 -2.60 22.73 14.94
N GLY A 62 -2.36 21.79 15.84
CA GLY A 62 -2.36 20.36 15.53
C GLY A 62 -3.72 19.83 15.08
N ALA A 63 -4.79 20.27 15.75
CA ALA A 63 -6.15 19.86 15.40
C ALA A 63 -6.54 20.31 13.98
N GLU A 64 -6.20 21.55 13.61
CA GLU A 64 -6.43 22.06 12.26
C GLU A 64 -5.59 21.32 11.21
N ALA A 65 -4.30 21.10 11.48
CA ALA A 65 -3.41 20.38 10.57
C ALA A 65 -3.90 18.95 10.27
N ARG A 66 -4.49 18.27 11.26
CA ARG A 66 -5.09 16.94 11.06
C ARG A 66 -6.26 16.97 10.09
N GLY A 67 -7.14 17.96 10.19
CA GLY A 67 -8.26 18.13 9.26
C GLY A 67 -7.76 18.37 7.84
N ARG A 68 -6.84 19.32 7.67
CA ARG A 68 -6.22 19.65 6.37
C ARG A 68 -5.50 18.46 5.74
N LEU A 69 -4.85 17.61 6.54
CA LEU A 69 -4.20 16.40 6.06
C LEU A 69 -5.22 15.41 5.48
N VAL A 70 -6.36 15.24 6.14
CA VAL A 70 -7.43 14.38 5.63
C VAL A 70 -8.05 14.98 4.37
N ASP A 71 -8.30 16.29 4.35
CA ASP A 71 -8.80 16.96 3.15
C ASP A 71 -7.85 16.76 1.96
N LEU A 72 -6.53 16.86 2.18
CA LEU A 72 -5.52 16.59 1.16
C LEU A 72 -5.59 15.15 0.66
N LEU A 73 -5.63 14.17 1.58
CA LEU A 73 -5.74 12.76 1.22
C LEU A 73 -7.03 12.47 0.44
N CYS A 74 -8.14 13.10 0.85
CA CYS A 74 -9.45 13.01 0.21
C CYS A 74 -9.46 13.65 -1.18
N ALA A 75 -8.75 14.78 -1.37
CA ALA A 75 -8.72 15.54 -2.61
C ALA A 75 -7.84 14.92 -3.70
N TRP A 76 -6.88 14.06 -3.34
CA TRP A 76 -6.07 13.37 -4.35
C TRP A 76 -6.93 12.51 -5.29
N ARG A 77 -6.59 12.57 -6.57
CA ARG A 77 -7.25 11.83 -7.67
C ARG A 77 -6.19 11.05 -8.46
N PRO A 78 -5.65 9.97 -7.90
CA PRO A 78 -4.67 9.15 -8.62
C PRO A 78 -5.33 8.55 -9.87
N GLN A 79 -4.58 8.48 -10.97
CA GLN A 79 -5.03 7.84 -12.21
C GLN A 79 -4.80 6.32 -12.19
N GLU A 80 -3.82 5.90 -11.40
CA GLU A 80 -3.41 4.51 -11.31
C GLU A 80 -4.42 3.66 -10.54
N LYS A 81 -4.69 2.48 -11.08
CA LYS A 81 -5.55 1.47 -10.48
C LYS A 81 -4.78 0.16 -10.36
N PHE A 82 -4.92 -0.47 -9.21
CA PHE A 82 -4.26 -1.72 -8.87
C PHE A 82 -5.30 -2.76 -8.45
N VAL A 83 -5.03 -4.02 -8.77
CA VAL A 83 -5.74 -5.15 -8.17
C VAL A 83 -5.11 -5.46 -6.81
N ARG A 84 -5.90 -5.39 -5.74
CA ARG A 84 -5.48 -5.81 -4.41
C ARG A 84 -5.40 -7.33 -4.39
N VAL A 85 -4.32 -7.87 -3.84
CA VAL A 85 -4.10 -9.32 -3.71
C VAL A 85 -3.68 -9.59 -2.27
N SER A 86 -4.23 -10.61 -1.62
CA SER A 86 -3.92 -10.95 -0.23
C SER A 86 -2.94 -12.10 -0.08
N ARG A 87 -2.59 -12.76 -1.20
CA ARG A 87 -1.76 -13.96 -1.27
C ARG A 87 -0.91 -13.92 -2.54
N THR A 88 0.19 -14.65 -2.52
CA THR A 88 1.00 -14.85 -3.72
C THR A 88 0.28 -15.76 -4.72
N GLY A 89 0.61 -15.62 -6.00
CA GLY A 89 0.05 -16.45 -7.05
C GLY A 89 -0.52 -15.65 -8.21
N TRP A 90 -1.39 -16.30 -8.98
CA TRP A 90 -2.16 -15.66 -10.04
C TRP A 90 -3.14 -14.65 -9.45
N VAL A 91 -3.20 -13.47 -10.04
CA VAL A 91 -4.03 -12.35 -9.56
C VAL A 91 -5.52 -12.65 -9.71
N ASP A 92 -5.89 -13.38 -10.75
CA ASP A 92 -7.25 -13.84 -11.05
C ASP A 92 -7.24 -14.99 -12.08
N ASP A 93 -8.44 -15.41 -12.50
CA ASP A 93 -8.66 -16.57 -13.38
C ASP A 93 -8.29 -16.34 -14.85
N ASP A 94 -7.83 -15.14 -15.22
CA ASP A 94 -7.30 -14.88 -16.56
C ASP A 94 -5.86 -15.42 -16.71
N PHE A 95 -5.18 -15.73 -15.60
CA PHE A 95 -3.81 -16.26 -15.55
C PHE A 95 -2.79 -15.42 -16.35
N ASP A 96 -3.02 -14.11 -16.48
CA ASP A 96 -2.16 -13.20 -17.26
C ASP A 96 -1.20 -12.37 -16.39
N THR A 97 -1.37 -12.46 -15.07
CA THR A 97 -0.61 -11.68 -14.08
C THR A 97 -0.38 -12.49 -12.81
N PHE A 98 0.88 -12.52 -12.36
CA PHE A 98 1.35 -13.25 -11.18
C PHE A 98 2.03 -12.30 -10.18
N ALA A 99 1.70 -12.44 -8.88
CA ALA A 99 2.28 -11.69 -7.79
C ALA A 99 3.13 -12.63 -6.90
N PRO A 100 4.48 -12.52 -6.90
CA PRO A 100 5.34 -13.30 -6.04
C PRO A 100 5.35 -12.75 -4.60
N ALA A 101 6.00 -13.50 -3.70
CA ALA A 101 6.14 -13.16 -2.29
C ALA A 101 6.88 -11.84 -2.02
N ASP A 102 7.81 -11.48 -2.89
CA ASP A 102 8.55 -10.22 -2.81
C ASP A 102 7.68 -8.99 -3.14
N GLY A 103 6.42 -9.18 -3.55
CA GLY A 103 5.47 -8.13 -3.91
C GLY A 103 5.74 -7.48 -5.26
N THR A 104 6.64 -8.03 -6.07
CA THR A 104 6.72 -7.67 -7.49
C THR A 104 5.48 -8.14 -8.24
N VAL A 105 5.32 -7.72 -9.50
CA VAL A 105 4.20 -8.14 -10.35
C VAL A 105 4.72 -8.45 -11.73
N ILE A 106 4.40 -9.65 -12.22
CA ILE A 106 4.78 -10.13 -13.54
C ILE A 106 3.49 -10.29 -14.35
N GLY A 107 3.31 -9.48 -15.40
CA GLY A 107 2.14 -9.60 -16.27
C GLY A 107 1.56 -8.25 -16.69
N ARG A 108 0.30 -8.27 -17.13
CA ARG A 108 -0.37 -7.10 -17.72
C ARG A 108 -1.04 -6.19 -16.69
N LYS A 109 -1.55 -6.77 -15.59
CA LYS A 109 -2.29 -6.02 -14.56
C LYS A 109 -1.30 -5.41 -13.57
N LYS A 110 -1.61 -4.20 -13.10
CA LYS A 110 -0.94 -3.63 -11.93
C LYS A 110 -1.60 -4.25 -10.70
N ALA A 111 -0.82 -4.94 -9.87
CA ALA A 111 -1.32 -5.55 -8.64
C ALA A 111 -0.57 -5.02 -7.42
N PHE A 112 -1.22 -5.08 -6.27
CA PHE A 112 -0.61 -4.75 -4.99
C PHE A 112 -0.85 -5.91 -4.02
N LEU A 113 0.23 -6.56 -3.62
CA LEU A 113 0.18 -7.59 -2.58
C LEU A 113 0.07 -6.90 -1.22
N ASP A 114 -1.08 -7.08 -0.60
CA ASP A 114 -1.38 -6.61 0.74
C ASP A 114 -0.50 -7.36 1.76
N ARG A 115 0.47 -6.65 2.32
CA ARG A 115 1.48 -7.22 3.24
C ARG A 115 1.01 -7.25 4.69
N GLU A 116 -0.15 -6.70 5.03
CA GLU A 116 -0.68 -6.73 6.40
C GLU A 116 -1.16 -8.14 6.83
N THR A 117 -1.26 -9.11 5.91
CA THR A 117 -1.61 -10.50 6.26
C THR A 117 -0.46 -11.31 6.89
N GLY A 118 0.71 -10.69 7.08
CA GLY A 118 1.80 -11.23 7.90
C GLY A 118 2.58 -12.37 7.24
N ILE A 119 3.88 -12.42 7.54
CA ILE A 119 4.83 -13.50 7.30
C ILE A 119 5.54 -13.51 5.92
N ILE A 120 4.92 -13.09 4.82
CA ILE A 120 5.53 -13.35 3.48
C ILE A 120 6.60 -12.33 3.05
N GLY A 121 6.42 -11.05 3.37
CA GLY A 121 7.29 -9.97 2.87
C GLY A 121 8.70 -9.93 3.46
N GLU A 122 8.93 -10.51 4.64
CA GLU A 122 10.25 -10.52 5.30
C GLU A 122 11.05 -11.81 5.03
N MET A 123 10.39 -12.91 4.66
CA MET A 123 11.05 -14.20 4.44
C MET A 123 11.59 -14.40 3.02
N THR A 124 11.31 -13.47 2.10
CA THR A 124 11.72 -13.57 0.69
C THR A 124 12.68 -12.48 0.29
N GLN A 125 13.86 -12.47 0.95
CA GLN A 125 15.01 -11.78 0.38
C GLN A 125 15.53 -12.58 -0.81
N VAL A 126 15.64 -11.94 -1.96
CA VAL A 126 16.30 -12.50 -3.14
C VAL A 126 17.76 -12.81 -2.76
N SER A 127 18.17 -14.07 -2.91
CA SER A 127 19.54 -14.52 -2.64
C SER A 127 20.03 -15.46 -3.74
N GLY A 128 21.28 -15.28 -4.16
CA GLY A 128 21.89 -15.96 -5.31
C GLY A 128 21.53 -15.34 -6.67
N SER A 129 22.23 -15.76 -7.72
CA SER A 129 21.97 -15.41 -9.11
C SER A 129 21.46 -16.62 -9.90
N LEU A 130 20.73 -16.41 -11.00
CA LEU A 130 20.26 -17.53 -11.85
C LEU A 130 21.40 -18.46 -12.28
N GLY A 131 22.61 -17.92 -12.48
CA GLY A 131 23.80 -18.71 -12.80
C GLY A 131 24.16 -19.68 -11.68
N ASP A 132 24.13 -19.23 -10.43
CA ASP A 132 24.45 -20.08 -9.27
C ASP A 132 23.47 -21.26 -9.12
N TRP A 133 22.22 -21.07 -9.52
CA TRP A 133 21.18 -22.11 -9.46
C TRP A 133 21.23 -23.10 -10.63
N GLN A 134 21.79 -22.71 -11.79
CA GLN A 134 21.89 -23.58 -12.97
C GLN A 134 23.09 -24.53 -12.91
N GLU A 135 24.07 -24.25 -12.06
CA GLU A 135 25.28 -25.04 -11.87
C GLU A 135 25.22 -26.02 -10.67
N MET A 136 24.09 -26.07 -9.94
CA MET A 136 23.77 -27.12 -8.96
C MET A 136 23.03 -28.30 -9.61
#